data_AF-A0A3S1CCQ6-F1
#
_entry.id   AF-A0A3S1CCQ6-F1
#
_cell.length_a   1.000
_cell.length_b   1.000
_cell.length_c   1.000
_cell.angle_alpha   90.00
_cell.angle_beta   90.00
_cell.angle_gamma   90.00
#
_symmetry.space_group_name_H-M   'P 1'
#
loop_
_entity.id
_entity.type
_entity.pdbx_description
1 polymer ?
#
loop_
_entity_poly.entity_id
_entity_poly.type
_entity_poly.pdbx_seq_one_letter_code
_entity_poly.pdbx_strand_id
1 'polypeptide(L)'
;MTASYHRGTLISVKQEAYKLAREFESSGFAVARVKIEAMVNNQDVPVSDRQAQVLPTTNYFEFHVKVILAPSDIEMLAQLCLHHDAHLSANAFKYQQHGQQQRFITMRMYGVGLHTARLRFNTLLAELRATKLKLSQPQQEYSVFDSNINLDAGWFGTSSKGVKYCCQIT
;
A
#
# COMPACT_ATOMS: atom_id res chain seq x y z
N MET A 1 8.28 -6.44 -11.92
CA MET A 1 8.44 -6.31 -10.45
C MET A 1 9.66 -7.05 -9.95
N THR A 2 10.48 -6.36 -9.18
CA THR A 2 11.52 -6.90 -8.30
C THR A 2 11.46 -6.14 -6.96
N ALA A 3 12.05 -6.68 -5.89
CA ALA A 3 12.13 -6.02 -4.58
C ALA A 3 13.35 -6.55 -3.78
N SER A 4 13.95 -5.68 -2.98
CA SER A 4 15.15 -5.96 -2.18
C SER A 4 15.15 -5.11 -0.90
N TYR A 5 15.80 -5.61 0.15
CA TYR A 5 15.94 -4.89 1.43
C TYR A 5 17.28 -4.16 1.50
N HIS A 6 17.24 -2.88 1.86
CA HIS A 6 18.41 -2.01 1.95
C HIS A 6 18.49 -1.39 3.36
N ARG A 7 19.69 -0.91 3.75
CA ARG A 7 19.94 -0.19 5.01
C ARG A 7 20.88 0.98 4.75
N GLY A 8 20.55 2.15 5.25
CA GLY A 8 21.33 3.38 5.04
C GLY A 8 20.45 4.61 5.16
N THR A 9 20.88 5.72 4.56
CA THR A 9 20.06 6.93 4.46
C THR A 9 19.11 6.82 3.26
N LEU A 10 18.05 7.63 3.23
CA LEU A 10 17.20 7.74 2.04
C LEU A 10 17.99 8.08 0.76
N ILE A 11 19.11 8.81 0.89
CA ILE A 11 19.99 9.15 -0.24
C ILE A 11 20.71 7.89 -0.78
N SER A 12 21.34 7.09 0.08
CA SER A 12 22.06 5.88 -0.38
C SER A 12 21.10 4.82 -0.93
N VAL A 13 19.98 4.57 -0.24
CA VAL A 13 18.96 3.63 -0.70
C VAL A 13 18.35 4.08 -2.05
N LYS A 14 18.17 5.39 -2.25
CA LYS A 14 17.72 5.92 -3.56
C LYS A 14 18.78 5.78 -4.65
N GLN A 15 20.07 5.96 -4.34
CA GLN A 15 21.16 5.71 -5.30
C GLN A 15 21.20 4.23 -5.72
N GLU A 16 21.05 3.30 -4.78
CA GLU A 16 21.00 1.85 -5.03
C GLU A 16 19.75 1.46 -5.85
N ALA A 17 18.56 1.95 -5.48
CA ALA A 17 17.32 1.65 -6.20
C ALA A 17 17.36 2.18 -7.65
N TYR A 18 17.92 3.37 -7.88
CA TYR A 18 18.12 3.89 -9.24
C TYR A 18 19.30 3.24 -9.99
N LYS A 19 20.27 2.61 -9.31
CA LYS A 19 21.28 1.76 -9.95
C LYS A 19 20.61 0.52 -10.55
N LEU A 20 19.78 -0.16 -9.75
CA LEU A 20 19.00 -1.32 -10.21
C LEU A 20 18.07 -0.95 -11.36
N ALA A 21 17.39 0.20 -11.29
CA ALA A 21 16.55 0.69 -12.39
C ALA A 21 17.32 0.80 -13.73
N ARG A 22 18.52 1.40 -13.71
CA ARG A 22 19.37 1.50 -14.91
C ARG A 22 19.86 0.15 -15.42
N GLU A 23 20.02 -0.84 -14.54
CA GLU A 23 20.38 -2.21 -14.94
C GLU A 23 19.22 -2.87 -15.72
N PHE A 24 17.96 -2.66 -15.31
CA PHE A 24 16.78 -3.05 -16.09
C PHE A 24 16.66 -2.29 -17.42
N GLU A 25 16.86 -0.96 -17.42
CA GLU A 25 16.83 -0.13 -18.64
C GLU A 25 17.90 -0.58 -19.65
N SER A 26 19.13 -0.83 -19.19
CA SER A 26 20.23 -1.34 -20.03
C SER A 26 19.98 -2.76 -20.56
N SER A 27 19.11 -3.53 -19.89
CA SER A 27 18.65 -4.86 -20.31
C SER A 27 17.41 -4.81 -21.21
N GLY A 28 16.96 -3.62 -21.62
CA GLY A 28 15.83 -3.43 -22.54
C GLY A 28 14.45 -3.33 -21.87
N PHE A 29 14.37 -3.26 -20.54
CA PHE A 29 13.10 -3.10 -19.82
C PHE A 29 12.82 -1.63 -19.49
N ALA A 30 11.67 -1.11 -19.93
CA ALA A 30 11.21 0.22 -19.54
C ALA A 30 10.71 0.21 -18.08
N VAL A 31 11.47 0.80 -17.16
CA VAL A 31 11.13 0.85 -15.73
C VAL A 31 9.96 1.81 -15.51
N ALA A 32 8.78 1.27 -15.18
CA ALA A 32 7.60 2.11 -14.93
C ALA A 32 7.68 2.87 -13.60
N ARG A 33 8.58 2.46 -12.69
CA ARG A 33 8.73 3.01 -11.33
C ARG A 33 9.99 2.62 -10.56
N VAL A 34 10.41 3.53 -9.69
CA VAL A 34 11.18 3.24 -8.47
C VAL A 34 10.36 3.66 -7.24
N LYS A 35 10.20 2.76 -6.26
CA LYS A 35 9.53 2.99 -4.97
C LYS A 35 10.50 2.64 -3.83
N ILE A 36 10.43 3.36 -2.71
CA ILE A 36 11.18 3.06 -1.49
C ILE A 36 10.24 3.12 -0.28
N GLU A 37 10.17 2.04 0.47
CA GLU A 37 9.30 1.87 1.63
C GLU A 37 10.12 1.66 2.91
N ALA A 38 9.65 2.26 4.00
CA ALA A 38 10.19 2.13 5.34
C ALA A 38 9.20 1.37 6.23
N MET A 39 9.72 0.52 7.13
CA MET A 39 8.91 0.00 8.23
C MET A 39 8.52 1.15 9.16
N VAL A 40 7.31 1.13 9.72
CA VAL A 40 6.76 2.20 10.59
C VAL A 40 7.48 2.42 11.94
N ASN A 41 8.59 1.72 12.19
CA ASN A 41 9.48 1.91 13.33
C ASN A 41 10.84 2.52 12.95
N ASN A 42 11.07 2.89 11.68
CA ASN A 42 12.22 3.69 11.28
C ASN A 42 12.10 5.13 11.83
N GLN A 43 13.24 5.77 12.13
CA GLN A 43 13.29 7.07 12.83
C GLN A 43 12.64 8.22 12.04
N ASP A 44 12.75 8.22 10.71
CA ASP A 44 12.26 9.30 9.84
C ASP A 44 10.76 9.20 9.50
N VAL A 45 10.02 8.26 10.10
CA VAL A 45 8.59 8.07 9.87
C VAL A 45 7.79 9.11 10.66
N PRO A 46 6.89 9.91 10.04
CA PRO A 46 6.16 10.96 10.73
C PRO A 46 5.18 10.37 11.76
N VAL A 47 5.41 10.66 13.04
CA VAL A 47 4.58 10.15 14.14
C VAL A 47 3.24 10.90 14.23
N SER A 48 3.25 12.20 13.90
CA SER A 48 2.09 13.11 13.96
C SER A 48 1.80 13.78 12.62
N ASP A 49 0.54 14.18 12.40
CA ASP A 49 0.09 14.84 11.17
C ASP A 49 0.91 16.12 10.88
N ARG A 50 1.32 16.85 11.92
CA ARG A 50 2.18 18.03 11.81
C ARG A 50 3.58 17.72 11.27
N GLN A 51 4.10 16.52 11.51
CA GLN A 51 5.36 16.05 10.91
C GLN A 51 5.15 15.59 9.47
N ALA A 52 4.00 14.97 9.16
CA ALA A 52 3.66 14.58 7.78
C ALA A 52 3.48 15.82 6.86
N GLN A 53 2.95 16.93 7.39
CA GLN A 53 2.75 18.19 6.66
C GLN A 53 4.03 18.85 6.13
N VAL A 54 5.22 18.52 6.67
CA VAL A 54 6.51 19.07 6.20
C VAL A 54 7.30 18.08 5.34
N LEU A 55 6.74 16.92 5.04
CA LEU A 55 7.30 15.91 4.14
C LEU A 55 6.67 16.02 2.73
N PRO A 56 7.28 15.40 1.70
CA PRO A 56 6.70 15.43 0.35
C PRO A 56 5.27 14.88 0.32
N THR A 57 4.37 15.56 -0.38
CA THR A 57 2.97 15.16 -0.53
C THR A 57 2.78 13.82 -1.26
N THR A 58 3.84 13.32 -1.91
CA THR A 58 3.94 11.98 -2.50
C THR A 58 4.11 10.86 -1.48
N ASN A 59 4.36 11.17 -0.20
CA ASN A 59 4.65 10.19 0.84
C ASN A 59 3.39 9.82 1.64
N TYR A 60 3.25 8.54 1.98
CA TYR A 60 2.03 7.99 2.58
C TYR A 60 2.30 6.71 3.36
N PHE A 61 1.42 6.42 4.32
CA PHE A 61 1.34 5.10 4.95
C PHE A 61 0.63 4.12 4.02
N GLU A 62 1.22 2.95 3.78
CA GLU A 62 0.59 1.83 3.07
C GLU A 62 0.45 0.67 4.04
N PHE A 63 -0.78 0.45 4.53
CA PHE A 63 -1.10 -0.58 5.50
C PHE A 63 -1.97 -1.64 4.84
N HIS A 64 -1.60 -2.92 4.98
CA HIS A 64 -2.39 -4.02 4.41
C HIS A 64 -2.55 -5.22 5.33
N VAL A 65 -3.64 -5.94 5.09
CA VAL A 65 -3.95 -7.24 5.72
C VAL A 65 -4.44 -8.21 4.65
N LYS A 66 -4.04 -9.48 4.74
CA LYS A 66 -4.55 -10.52 3.85
C LYS A 66 -5.77 -11.16 4.48
N VAL A 67 -6.83 -11.32 3.70
CA VAL A 67 -8.10 -11.93 4.09
C VAL A 67 -8.28 -13.24 3.32
N ILE A 68 -8.88 -14.25 3.94
CA ILE A 68 -9.35 -15.48 3.28
C ILE A 68 -10.88 -15.46 3.32
N LEU A 69 -11.51 -15.58 2.15
CA LEU A 69 -12.95 -15.48 1.95
C LEU A 69 -13.45 -16.40 0.84
N ALA A 70 -14.75 -16.69 0.80
CA ALA A 70 -15.41 -17.32 -0.34
C ALA A 70 -15.76 -16.27 -1.41
N PRO A 71 -15.99 -16.68 -2.68
CA PRO A 71 -16.40 -15.76 -3.74
C PRO A 71 -17.70 -14.98 -3.44
N SER A 72 -18.60 -15.55 -2.63
CA SER A 72 -19.83 -14.91 -2.13
C SER A 72 -19.58 -13.67 -1.27
N ASP A 73 -18.44 -13.60 -0.59
CA ASP A 73 -18.21 -12.58 0.44
C ASP A 73 -17.52 -11.33 -0.15
N ILE A 74 -17.10 -11.40 -1.42
CA ILE A 74 -16.29 -10.37 -2.10
C ILE A 74 -17.04 -9.02 -2.13
N GLU A 75 -18.33 -9.02 -2.47
CA GLU A 75 -19.10 -7.77 -2.62
C GLU A 75 -19.33 -7.09 -1.26
N MET A 76 -19.79 -7.83 -0.25
CA MET A 76 -19.94 -7.35 1.12
C MET A 76 -18.62 -6.77 1.66
N LEU A 77 -17.52 -7.49 1.43
CA LEU A 77 -16.20 -7.05 1.89
C LEU A 77 -15.68 -5.84 1.10
N ALA A 78 -15.99 -5.72 -0.19
CA ALA A 78 -15.65 -4.56 -0.98
C ALA A 78 -16.37 -3.29 -0.48
N GLN A 79 -17.67 -3.38 -0.15
CA GLN A 79 -18.41 -2.26 0.44
C GLN A 79 -17.86 -1.87 1.82
N LEU A 80 -17.55 -2.85 2.67
CA LEU A 80 -16.88 -2.60 3.96
C LEU A 80 -15.54 -1.88 3.74
N CYS A 81 -14.71 -2.32 2.80
CA CYS A 81 -13.45 -1.67 2.50
C CYS A 81 -13.64 -0.21 2.01
N LEU A 82 -14.61 0.03 1.12
CA LEU A 82 -14.93 1.36 0.61
C LEU A 82 -15.35 2.35 1.72
N HIS A 83 -16.03 1.89 2.78
CA HIS A 83 -16.40 2.73 3.92
C HIS A 83 -15.19 3.24 4.75
N HIS A 84 -14.02 2.60 4.62
CA HIS A 84 -12.80 2.94 5.37
C HIS A 84 -11.66 3.46 4.47
N ASP A 85 -11.95 3.98 3.28
CA ASP A 85 -10.95 4.36 2.25
C ASP A 85 -9.96 3.23 1.89
N ALA A 86 -10.41 1.97 2.01
CA ALA A 86 -9.60 0.77 1.77
C ALA A 86 -9.96 0.09 0.44
N HIS A 87 -8.96 -0.55 -0.18
CA HIS A 87 -9.11 -1.27 -1.44
C HIS A 87 -8.97 -2.78 -1.24
N LEU A 88 -10.03 -3.54 -1.57
CA LEU A 88 -9.98 -5.01 -1.68
C LEU A 88 -9.41 -5.38 -3.06
N SER A 89 -8.33 -6.16 -3.10
CA SER A 89 -7.66 -6.50 -4.36
C SER A 89 -8.60 -7.21 -5.35
N ALA A 90 -8.73 -6.66 -6.56
CA ALA A 90 -9.63 -7.18 -7.60
C ALA A 90 -9.33 -8.65 -7.99
N ASN A 91 -8.06 -9.04 -7.96
CA ASN A 91 -7.60 -10.42 -8.15
C ASN A 91 -7.33 -11.11 -6.81
N ALA A 92 -7.45 -12.44 -6.80
CA ALA A 92 -6.94 -13.27 -5.71
C ALA A 92 -5.41 -13.35 -5.77
N PHE A 93 -4.74 -13.19 -4.63
CA PHE A 93 -3.30 -13.42 -4.48
C PHE A 93 -2.97 -14.92 -4.45
N LYS A 94 -3.84 -15.74 -3.85
CA LYS A 94 -3.71 -17.20 -3.83
C LYS A 94 -5.08 -17.86 -3.71
N TYR A 95 -5.30 -18.96 -4.43
CA TYR A 95 -6.45 -19.84 -4.25
C TYR A 95 -6.16 -20.92 -3.20
N GLN A 96 -7.19 -21.32 -2.47
CA GLN A 96 -7.16 -22.39 -1.47
C GLN A 96 -8.16 -23.50 -1.81
N GLN A 97 -8.18 -24.56 -1.01
CA GLN A 97 -9.15 -25.65 -1.15
C GLN A 97 -10.60 -25.11 -1.04
N HIS A 98 -11.53 -25.81 -1.69
CA HIS A 98 -12.95 -25.43 -1.75
C HIS A 98 -13.23 -24.03 -2.35
N GLY A 99 -12.33 -23.51 -3.20
CA GLY A 99 -12.54 -22.26 -3.96
C GLY A 99 -12.36 -20.97 -3.15
N GLN A 100 -11.92 -21.07 -1.88
CA GLN A 100 -11.59 -19.88 -1.08
C GLN A 100 -10.43 -19.10 -1.70
N GLN A 101 -10.50 -17.78 -1.60
CA GLN A 101 -9.53 -16.85 -2.15
C GLN A 101 -8.82 -16.12 -1.02
N GLN A 102 -7.50 -16.01 -1.10
CA GLN A 102 -6.74 -15.03 -0.34
C GLN A 102 -6.65 -13.73 -1.16
N ARG A 103 -7.11 -12.62 -0.58
CA ARG A 103 -7.05 -11.27 -1.17
C ARG A 103 -6.29 -10.32 -0.23
N PHE A 104 -5.80 -9.20 -0.75
CA PHE A 104 -5.30 -8.09 0.07
C PHE A 104 -6.42 -7.09 0.32
N ILE A 105 -6.41 -6.50 1.50
CA ILE A 105 -7.09 -5.23 1.81
C ILE A 105 -5.98 -4.22 2.11
N THR A 106 -5.93 -3.11 1.38
CA THR A 106 -4.88 -2.09 1.49
C THR A 106 -5.49 -0.70 1.72
N MET A 107 -4.96 0.04 2.69
CA MET A 107 -5.22 1.47 2.89
C MET A 107 -3.97 2.28 2.54
N ARG A 108 -4.14 3.37 1.78
CA ARG A 108 -3.09 4.38 1.53
C ARG A 108 -3.50 5.72 2.12
N MET A 109 -2.67 6.28 2.99
CA MET A 109 -3.01 7.47 3.79
C MET A 109 -1.92 8.54 3.67
N TYR A 110 -2.25 9.62 2.95
CA TYR A 110 -1.38 10.76 2.64
C TYR A 110 -1.56 11.88 3.68
N GLY A 111 -0.51 12.68 3.92
CA GLY A 111 -0.57 13.91 4.73
C GLY A 111 -0.88 13.74 6.22
N VAL A 112 -0.97 12.50 6.72
CA VAL A 112 -1.21 12.14 8.13
C VAL A 112 0.00 11.44 8.72
N GLY A 113 0.12 11.48 10.05
CA GLY A 113 1.13 10.76 10.82
C GLY A 113 0.70 9.37 11.28
N LEU A 114 1.66 8.63 11.82
CA LEU A 114 1.52 7.23 12.24
C LEU A 114 0.38 7.00 13.24
N HIS A 115 0.12 7.95 14.14
CA HIS A 115 -1.02 7.86 15.07
C HIS A 115 -2.37 7.85 14.34
N THR A 116 -2.60 8.82 13.45
CA THR A 116 -3.84 8.93 12.66
C THR A 116 -3.98 7.76 11.69
N ALA A 117 -2.89 7.34 11.04
CA ALA A 117 -2.89 6.18 10.16
C ALA A 117 -3.24 4.87 10.90
N ARG A 118 -2.65 4.64 12.08
CA ARG A 118 -2.97 3.48 12.92
C ARG A 118 -4.40 3.53 13.47
N LEU A 119 -4.91 4.70 13.83
CA LEU A 119 -6.29 4.85 14.30
C LEU A 119 -7.28 4.38 13.22
N ARG A 120 -7.20 4.93 12.00
CA ARG A 120 -8.07 4.56 10.88
C ARG A 120 -8.00 3.06 10.57
N PHE A 121 -6.79 2.51 10.44
CA PHE A 121 -6.60 1.10 10.14
C PHE A 121 -7.04 0.17 11.28
N ASN A 122 -6.92 0.58 12.54
CA ASN A 122 -7.44 -0.18 13.68
C ASN A 122 -8.97 -0.23 13.69
N THR A 123 -9.67 0.83 13.25
CA THR A 123 -11.13 0.82 13.07
C THR A 123 -11.53 -0.22 12.02
N LEU A 124 -10.92 -0.17 10.83
CA LEU A 124 -11.13 -1.19 9.79
C LEU A 124 -10.84 -2.61 10.31
N LEU A 125 -9.72 -2.81 11.00
CA LEU A 125 -9.36 -4.12 11.58
C LEU A 125 -10.33 -4.56 12.69
N ALA A 126 -11.06 -3.67 13.36
CA ALA A 126 -12.08 -4.03 14.33
C ALA A 126 -13.33 -4.57 13.63
N GLU A 127 -13.82 -3.89 12.59
CA GLU A 127 -14.96 -4.34 11.79
C GLU A 127 -14.66 -5.63 11.02
N LEU A 128 -13.46 -5.74 10.42
CA LEU A 128 -13.02 -6.99 9.77
C LEU A 128 -12.98 -8.18 10.75
N ARG A 129 -12.63 -7.96 12.02
CA ARG A 129 -12.66 -9.00 13.07
C ARG A 129 -14.06 -9.32 13.60
N ALA A 130 -15.05 -8.45 13.36
CA ALA A 130 -16.45 -8.76 13.63
C ALA A 130 -17.06 -9.66 12.54
N THR A 131 -16.45 -9.74 11.36
CA THR A 131 -16.78 -10.75 10.35
C THR A 131 -16.26 -12.14 10.77
N LYS A 132 -16.78 -13.20 10.11
CA LYS A 132 -16.28 -14.58 10.29
C LYS A 132 -15.05 -14.91 9.41
N LEU A 133 -14.46 -13.92 8.74
CA LEU A 133 -13.36 -14.12 7.80
C LEU A 133 -12.02 -14.28 8.51
N LYS A 134 -11.08 -15.01 7.90
CA LYS A 134 -9.74 -15.23 8.47
C LYS A 134 -8.79 -14.13 7.98
N LEU A 135 -8.15 -13.42 8.90
CA LEU A 135 -7.18 -12.37 8.63
C LEU A 135 -5.75 -12.87 8.90
N SER A 136 -4.77 -12.36 8.16
CA SER A 136 -3.34 -12.51 8.47
C SER A 136 -2.87 -11.54 9.54
N GLN A 137 -1.62 -11.69 9.97
CA GLN A 137 -0.87 -10.57 10.53
C GLN A 137 -0.92 -9.38 9.55
N PRO A 138 -1.28 -8.16 9.98
CA PRO A 138 -1.18 -6.97 9.16
C PRO A 138 0.28 -6.55 8.98
N GLN A 139 0.59 -5.89 7.87
CA GLN A 139 1.86 -5.18 7.64
C GLN A 139 1.60 -3.67 7.66
N GLN A 140 2.58 -2.90 8.09
CA GLN A 140 2.51 -1.44 8.21
C GLN A 140 3.80 -0.85 7.65
N GLU A 141 3.70 -0.22 6.49
CA GLU A 141 4.81 0.36 5.73
C GLU A 141 4.53 1.86 5.45
N TYR A 142 5.58 2.63 5.15
CA TYR A 142 5.52 4.06 4.83
C TYR A 142 6.35 4.32 3.57
N SER A 143 5.72 4.77 2.47
CA SER A 143 6.43 5.14 1.25
C SER A 143 7.17 6.45 1.46
N VAL A 144 8.51 6.39 1.48
CA VAL A 144 9.41 7.53 1.73
C VAL A 144 9.90 8.20 0.46
N PHE A 145 9.84 7.49 -0.67
CA PHE A 145 10.04 8.04 -2.01
C PHE A 145 9.28 7.21 -3.04
N ASP A 146 8.66 7.90 -4.00
CA ASP A 146 7.95 7.26 -5.09
C ASP A 146 8.11 8.04 -6.40
N SER A 147 8.66 7.40 -7.44
CA SER A 147 9.06 8.09 -8.68
C SER A 147 7.90 8.46 -9.60
N ASN A 148 6.74 7.86 -9.38
CA ASN A 148 5.59 7.94 -10.26
C ASN A 148 4.37 7.53 -9.46
N ILE A 149 3.68 8.43 -8.74
CA ILE A 149 2.46 8.09 -7.97
C ILE A 149 1.27 7.67 -8.83
N ASN A 150 1.50 7.31 -10.10
CA ASN A 150 0.50 7.04 -11.11
C ASN A 150 0.56 5.63 -11.80
N LEU A 151 0.26 4.47 -11.11
CA LEU A 151 -0.45 3.25 -11.70
C LEU A 151 -1.80 2.62 -11.02
N ASP A 152 -2.60 3.29 -10.12
CA ASP A 152 -3.72 2.80 -9.17
C ASP A 152 -5.08 3.50 -9.43
N ALA A 153 -5.15 4.81 -9.09
CA ALA A 153 -6.34 5.61 -8.84
C ALA A 153 -7.44 5.39 -9.89
N GLY A 154 -8.67 5.40 -9.38
CA GLY A 154 -9.55 4.26 -9.61
C GLY A 154 -9.42 3.16 -8.54
N TRP A 155 -8.37 3.14 -7.71
CA TRP A 155 -8.41 2.45 -6.40
C TRP A 155 -9.33 3.18 -5.40
N PHE A 156 -9.29 4.53 -5.41
CA PHE A 156 -10.19 5.38 -4.63
C PHE A 156 -11.53 5.58 -5.36
N GLY A 157 -12.64 5.51 -4.62
CA GLY A 157 -13.99 5.73 -5.14
C GLY A 157 -14.18 7.16 -5.68
N THR A 158 -14.83 7.30 -6.83
CA THR A 158 -14.82 8.57 -7.59
C THR A 158 -15.92 9.55 -7.18
N SER A 159 -15.52 10.76 -6.78
CA SER A 159 -16.35 11.97 -6.90
C SER A 159 -15.62 13.08 -7.69
N SER A 160 -15.73 12.97 -9.02
CA SER A 160 -15.34 13.96 -10.05
C SER A 160 -13.83 14.13 -10.39
N LYS A 161 -13.59 14.15 -11.72
CA LYS A 161 -12.44 14.71 -12.47
C LYS A 161 -11.01 14.30 -12.07
N GLY A 162 -10.32 13.65 -13.02
CA GLY A 162 -8.95 14.05 -13.35
C GLY A 162 -7.85 13.00 -13.28
N VAL A 163 -7.93 11.97 -14.14
CA VAL A 163 -6.83 11.02 -14.35
C VAL A 163 -6.45 10.33 -13.03
N LYS A 164 -5.26 9.74 -12.91
CA LYS A 164 -4.96 8.62 -12.02
C LYS A 164 -3.44 8.62 -11.70
N TYR A 165 -2.88 7.93 -10.69
CA TYR A 165 -2.86 6.46 -10.49
C TYR A 165 -2.21 6.05 -9.02
N CYS A 166 -1.40 5.11 -8.34
CA CYS A 166 -0.36 3.95 -8.05
C CYS A 166 1.15 4.13 -7.89
N CYS A 167 1.71 3.37 -6.92
CA CYS A 167 3.06 2.77 -6.94
C CYS A 167 3.29 1.25 -6.70
N GLN A 168 3.74 0.54 -7.76
CA GLN A 168 4.45 -0.77 -7.76
C GLN A 168 5.65 -0.74 -8.74
N ILE A 169 6.73 -1.52 -8.55
CA ILE A 169 7.76 -1.65 -9.61
C ILE A 169 7.26 -2.62 -10.68
N THR A 170 7.15 -2.14 -11.92
CA THR A 170 6.87 -2.97 -13.11
C THR A 170 7.99 -2.78 -14.11
#